data_AF-A0A7X0RLF9-F1
#
_entry.id   AF-A0A7X0RLF9-F1
#
_cell.length_a   1.000
_cell.length_b   1.000
_cell.length_c   1.000
_cell.angle_alpha   90.00
_cell.angle_beta   90.00
_cell.angle_gamma   90.00
#
_symmetry.space_group_name_H-M   'P 1'
#
loop_
_entity.id
_entity.type
_entity.pdbx_description
1 polymer ?
#
loop_
_entity_poly.entity_id
_entity_poly.type
_entity_poly.pdbx_seq_one_letter_code
_entity_poly.pdbx_strand_id
1 'polypeptide(L)'
;MNEPIHANPSASASHRRSAEVHSLLEALIAKREEEVAEIEELVERYERRLRMEEQAYRSMSALRRMFNGKKPDHHLAVEYIHYVKKPMEKVRQLRAEIARYEAMRDGSAPADLPDWL
;
A
#
# COMPACT_ATOMS: atom_id res chain seq x y z
N MET A 1 42.62 -47.14 -9.32
CA MET A 1 42.01 -46.45 -8.17
C MET A 1 41.05 -45.40 -8.73
N ASN A 2 39.75 -45.59 -8.55
CA ASN A 2 38.75 -44.57 -8.89
C ASN A 2 38.16 -44.07 -7.58
N GLU A 3 38.43 -42.84 -7.22
CA GLU A 3 37.81 -42.18 -6.06
C GLU A 3 36.40 -41.70 -6.44
N PRO A 4 35.36 -41.92 -5.60
CA PRO A 4 34.03 -41.40 -5.87
C PRO A 4 33.96 -39.91 -5.53
N ILE A 5 33.52 -39.11 -6.50
CA ILE A 5 33.16 -37.70 -6.31
C ILE A 5 31.90 -37.66 -5.44
N HIS A 6 32.07 -37.41 -4.14
CA HIS A 6 30.96 -37.08 -3.26
C HIS A 6 30.45 -35.67 -3.60
N ALA A 7 29.54 -35.58 -4.58
CA ALA A 7 28.78 -34.37 -4.83
C ALA A 7 27.93 -34.06 -3.60
N ASN A 8 28.29 -33.01 -2.87
CA ASN A 8 27.63 -32.60 -1.64
C ASN A 8 26.21 -32.07 -1.95
N PRO A 9 25.12 -32.82 -1.67
CA PRO A 9 23.77 -32.43 -2.09
C PRO A 9 23.22 -31.20 -1.34
N SER A 10 23.86 -30.84 -0.23
CA SER A 10 23.46 -29.75 0.69
C SER A 10 23.45 -28.36 0.03
N ALA A 11 24.44 -28.07 -0.83
CA ALA A 11 24.57 -26.75 -1.46
C ALA A 11 23.41 -26.44 -2.42
N SER A 12 22.94 -27.43 -3.18
CA SER A 12 21.84 -27.27 -4.16
C SER A 12 20.47 -27.08 -3.51
N ALA A 13 20.27 -27.63 -2.30
CA ALA A 13 19.04 -27.48 -1.53
C ALA A 13 18.98 -26.14 -0.78
N SER A 14 20.14 -25.60 -0.40
CA SER A 14 20.23 -24.25 0.18
C SER A 14 19.91 -23.17 -0.86
N HIS A 15 20.52 -23.27 -2.05
CA HIS A 15 20.30 -22.32 -3.15
C HIS A 15 18.83 -22.25 -3.60
N ARG A 16 18.16 -23.41 -3.69
CA ARG A 16 16.73 -23.47 -4.04
C ARG A 16 15.83 -22.81 -2.99
N ARG A 17 16.08 -23.06 -1.71
CA ARG A 17 15.35 -22.41 -0.61
C ARG A 17 15.55 -20.89 -0.59
N SER A 18 16.76 -20.41 -0.84
CA SER A 18 17.02 -18.97 -0.95
C SER A 18 16.29 -18.33 -2.13
N ALA A 19 16.25 -18.98 -3.29
CA ALA A 19 15.50 -18.50 -4.45
C ALA A 19 13.98 -18.47 -4.20
N GLU A 20 13.44 -19.49 -3.53
CA GLU A 20 12.03 -19.55 -3.15
C GLU A 20 11.65 -18.40 -2.20
N VAL A 21 12.47 -18.13 -1.18
CA VAL A 21 12.27 -17.01 -0.25
C VAL A 21 12.31 -15.66 -0.97
N HIS A 22 13.25 -15.48 -1.91
CA HIS A 22 13.36 -14.26 -2.70
C HIS A 22 12.11 -14.02 -3.55
N SER A 23 11.65 -15.06 -4.25
CA SER A 23 10.41 -14.98 -5.06
C SER A 23 9.16 -14.70 -4.23
N LEU A 24 9.10 -15.23 -3.00
CA LEU A 24 8.01 -14.96 -2.06
C LEU A 24 8.01 -13.48 -1.63
N LEU A 25 9.17 -12.93 -1.29
CA LEU A 25 9.30 -11.51 -0.92
C LEU A 25 8.88 -10.58 -2.06
N GLU A 26 9.29 -10.89 -3.30
CA GLU A 26 8.86 -10.13 -4.47
C GLU A 26 7.33 -10.16 -4.66
N ALA A 27 6.70 -11.33 -4.51
CA ALA A 27 5.25 -11.44 -4.60
C ALA A 27 4.53 -10.65 -3.49
N LEU A 28 5.08 -10.64 -2.28
CA LEU A 28 4.54 -9.86 -1.15
C LEU A 28 4.67 -8.35 -1.40
N ILE A 29 5.83 -7.89 -1.87
CA ILE A 29 6.07 -6.49 -2.22
C ILE A 29 5.07 -6.05 -3.29
N ALA A 30 4.98 -6.79 -4.40
CA ALA A 30 4.08 -6.47 -5.51
C ALA A 30 2.62 -6.37 -5.05
N LYS A 31 2.17 -7.30 -4.22
CA LYS A 31 0.82 -7.28 -3.65
C LYS A 31 0.58 -6.04 -2.79
N ARG A 32 1.54 -5.63 -1.96
CA ARG A 32 1.40 -4.43 -1.13
C ARG A 32 1.42 -3.15 -1.96
N GLU A 33 2.20 -3.11 -3.03
CA GLU A 33 2.20 -1.98 -3.97
C GLU A 33 0.87 -1.84 -4.70
N GLU A 34 0.27 -2.95 -5.12
CA GLU A 34 -1.08 -2.97 -5.68
C GLU A 34 -2.12 -2.43 -4.69
N GLU A 35 -2.10 -2.91 -3.44
CA GLU A 35 -2.98 -2.39 -2.39
C GLU A 35 -2.80 -0.88 -2.14
N VAL A 36 -1.57 -0.37 -2.22
CA VAL A 36 -1.29 1.07 -2.13
C VAL A 36 -1.92 1.83 -3.30
N ALA A 37 -1.71 1.35 -4.52
CA ALA A 37 -2.24 1.99 -5.72
C ALA A 37 -3.78 2.04 -5.73
N GLU A 38 -4.44 0.96 -5.31
CA GLU A 38 -5.91 0.90 -5.19
C GLU A 38 -6.44 1.95 -4.20
N ILE A 39 -5.80 2.07 -3.04
CA ILE A 39 -6.18 3.06 -2.03
C ILE A 39 -5.99 4.49 -2.56
N GLU A 40 -4.85 4.76 -3.20
CA GLU A 40 -4.56 6.07 -3.77
C GLU A 40 -5.59 6.45 -4.85
N GLU A 41 -6.00 5.51 -5.70
CA GLU A 41 -7.04 5.72 -6.71
C GLU A 41 -8.42 6.00 -6.09
N LEU A 42 -8.78 5.30 -5.01
CA LEU A 42 -10.00 5.54 -4.24
C LEU A 42 -10.03 6.96 -3.66
N VAL A 43 -8.93 7.39 -3.04
CA VAL A 43 -8.77 8.74 -2.50
C VAL A 43 -8.89 9.78 -3.61
N GLU A 44 -8.19 9.57 -4.73
CA GLU A 44 -8.22 10.51 -5.86
C GLU A 44 -9.62 10.65 -6.46
N ARG A 45 -10.38 9.55 -6.59
CA ARG A 45 -11.80 9.60 -7.00
C ARG A 45 -12.67 10.41 -6.04
N TYR A 46 -12.45 10.29 -4.73
CA TYR A 46 -13.16 11.11 -3.75
C TYR A 46 -12.82 12.59 -3.90
N GLU A 47 -11.55 12.94 -3.97
CA GLU A 47 -11.10 14.34 -4.09
C GLU A 47 -11.53 14.99 -5.41
N ARG A 48 -11.55 14.23 -6.51
CA ARG A 48 -12.11 14.69 -7.80
C ARG A 48 -13.58 15.06 -7.67
N ARG A 49 -14.39 14.20 -7.03
CA ARG A 49 -15.81 14.47 -6.79
C ARG A 49 -15.98 15.71 -5.93
N LEU A 50 -15.21 15.83 -4.84
CA LEU A 50 -15.27 16.99 -3.96
C LEU A 50 -14.93 18.29 -4.71
N ARG A 51 -13.89 18.31 -5.54
CA ARG A 51 -13.54 19.47 -6.38
C ARG A 51 -14.66 19.84 -7.37
N MET A 52 -15.30 18.85 -7.98
CA MET A 52 -16.43 19.10 -8.90
C MET A 52 -17.63 19.69 -8.15
N GLU A 53 -17.95 19.20 -6.95
CA GLU A 53 -19.00 19.77 -6.10
C GLU A 53 -18.69 21.21 -5.70
N GLU A 54 -17.45 21.50 -5.30
CA GLU A 54 -17.01 22.85 -4.95
C GLU A 54 -17.07 23.80 -6.15
N GLN A 55 -16.62 23.37 -7.33
CA GLN A 55 -16.69 24.15 -8.56
C GLN A 55 -18.14 24.44 -8.96
N ALA A 56 -19.02 23.44 -8.89
CA ALA A 56 -20.44 23.61 -9.15
C ALA A 56 -21.09 24.60 -8.17
N TYR A 57 -20.75 24.52 -6.88
CA TYR A 57 -21.25 25.48 -5.89
C TYR A 57 -20.74 26.91 -6.15
N ARG A 58 -19.46 27.06 -6.52
CA ARG A 58 -18.87 28.35 -6.86
C ARG A 58 -19.45 28.97 -8.14
N SER A 59 -19.82 28.16 -9.13
CA SER A 59 -20.41 28.63 -10.39
C SER A 59 -21.89 29.00 -10.27
N MET A 60 -22.58 28.58 -9.21
CA MET A 60 -23.97 28.99 -8.95
C MET A 60 -24.10 30.49 -8.64
N SER A 61 -25.19 31.08 -9.12
CA SER A 61 -25.58 32.45 -8.77
C SER A 61 -25.87 32.59 -7.27
N ALA A 62 -25.71 33.79 -6.72
CA ALA A 62 -25.94 34.06 -5.30
C ALA A 62 -27.35 33.69 -4.84
N LEU A 63 -28.36 33.95 -5.68
CA LEU A 63 -29.75 33.57 -5.41
C LEU A 63 -29.91 32.05 -5.31
N ARG A 64 -29.33 31.29 -6.25
CA ARG A 64 -29.39 29.82 -6.24
C ARG A 64 -28.64 29.24 -5.05
N ARG A 65 -27.51 29.82 -4.64
CA ARG A 65 -26.75 29.42 -3.44
C ARG A 65 -27.54 29.61 -2.14
N MET A 66 -28.34 30.66 -2.03
CA MET A 66 -29.18 30.91 -0.85
C MET A 66 -30.25 29.83 -0.66
N PHE A 67 -30.81 29.28 -1.74
CA PHE A 67 -31.81 28.22 -1.66
C PHE A 67 -31.21 26.81 -1.53
N ASN A 68 -29.97 26.60 -1.99
CA ASN A 68 -29.38 25.26 -2.07
C ASN A 68 -28.69 24.76 -0.79
N GLY A 69 -28.69 25.52 0.32
CA GLY A 69 -28.21 25.11 1.65
C GLY A 69 -26.81 24.46 1.67
N LYS A 70 -25.77 25.19 2.09
CA LYS A 70 -24.42 24.62 2.23
C LYS A 70 -24.45 23.44 3.22
N LYS A 71 -23.92 22.27 2.83
CA LYS A 71 -23.71 21.14 3.77
C LYS A 71 -22.92 21.66 4.99
N PRO A 72 -23.29 21.30 6.24
CA PRO A 72 -22.58 21.78 7.42
C PRO A 72 -21.12 21.32 7.40
N ASP A 73 -20.21 22.22 7.77
CA ASP A 73 -18.75 22.05 7.69
C ASP A 73 -18.24 20.80 8.44
N HIS A 74 -18.93 20.44 9.52
CA HIS A 74 -18.59 19.27 10.33
C HIS A 74 -18.76 17.93 9.57
N HIS A 75 -19.78 17.79 8.72
CA HIS A 75 -19.99 16.56 7.95
C HIS A 75 -18.87 16.34 6.93
N LEU A 76 -18.41 17.43 6.30
CA LEU A 76 -17.32 17.38 5.34
C LEU A 76 -16.00 16.92 5.99
N ALA A 77 -15.72 17.38 7.22
CA ALA A 77 -14.54 16.96 7.96
C ALA A 77 -14.56 15.47 8.31
N VAL A 78 -15.72 14.93 8.73
CA VAL A 78 -15.87 13.50 9.04
C VAL A 78 -15.69 12.65 7.79
N GLU A 79 -16.31 13.06 6.67
CA GLU A 79 -16.14 12.40 5.36
C GLU A 79 -14.66 12.40 4.94
N TYR A 80 -13.98 13.54 5.05
CA TYR A 80 -12.56 13.65 4.72
C TYR A 80 -11.68 12.74 5.59
N ILE A 81 -11.96 12.63 6.89
CA ILE A 81 -11.22 11.71 7.76
C ILE A 81 -11.41 10.26 7.29
N HIS A 82 -12.64 9.88 6.95
CA HIS A 82 -12.97 8.51 6.56
C HIS A 82 -12.43 8.13 5.18
N TYR A 83 -12.58 9.00 4.19
CA TYR A 83 -12.25 8.71 2.80
C TYR A 83 -10.84 9.11 2.38
N VAL A 84 -10.13 9.94 3.17
CA VAL A 84 -8.77 10.41 2.84
C VAL A 84 -7.78 10.08 3.94
N LYS A 85 -8.00 10.58 5.17
CA LYS A 85 -6.99 10.43 6.25
C LYS A 85 -6.74 8.97 6.62
N LYS A 86 -7.79 8.21 6.94
CA LYS A 86 -7.64 6.79 7.34
C LYS A 86 -7.06 5.91 6.22
N PRO A 87 -7.51 6.01 4.96
CA PRO A 87 -6.90 5.26 3.87
C PRO A 87 -5.42 5.63 3.64
N MET A 88 -5.07 6.92 3.71
CA MET A 88 -3.67 7.35 3.58
C MET A 88 -2.79 6.89 4.76
N GLU A 89 -3.37 6.73 5.95
CA GLU A 89 -2.66 6.12 7.08
C GLU A 89 -2.37 4.63 6.82
N LYS A 90 -3.33 3.90 6.24
CA LYS A 90 -3.10 2.53 5.77
C LYS A 90 -1.98 2.47 4.71
N VAL A 91 -1.96 3.40 3.75
CA VAL A 91 -0.86 3.50 2.77
C VAL A 91 0.50 3.68 3.44
N ARG A 92 0.60 4.51 4.49
CA ARG A 92 1.85 4.67 5.24
C ARG A 92 2.31 3.37 5.89
N GLN A 93 1.38 2.61 6.46
CA GLN A 93 1.69 1.30 7.06
C GLN A 93 2.16 0.29 6.00
N LEU A 94 1.46 0.22 4.87
CA LEU A 94 1.81 -0.64 3.74
C LEU A 94 3.20 -0.29 3.17
N ARG A 95 3.52 1.00 3.00
CA ARG A 95 4.85 1.44 2.57
C ARG A 95 5.96 1.06 3.56
N ALA A 96 5.68 1.10 4.86
CA ALA A 96 6.61 0.61 5.87
C ALA A 96 6.76 -0.93 5.85
N GLU A 97 5.72 -1.69 5.50
CA GLU A 97 5.83 -3.13 5.23
C GLU A 97 6.70 -3.42 4.01
N ILE A 98 6.47 -2.73 2.89
CA ILE A 98 7.27 -2.86 1.67
C ILE A 98 8.75 -2.62 1.96
N ALA A 99 9.09 -1.50 2.61
CA ALA A 99 10.47 -1.17 2.96
C ALA A 99 11.15 -2.26 3.83
N ARG A 100 10.38 -2.93 4.69
CA ARG A 100 10.89 -4.08 5.47
C ARG A 100 11.14 -5.30 4.60
N TYR A 101 10.23 -5.63 3.69
CA TYR A 101 10.43 -6.74 2.75
C TYR A 101 11.61 -6.49 1.80
N GLU A 102 11.79 -5.26 1.32
CA GLU A 102 12.97 -4.86 0.55
C GLU A 102 14.26 -5.03 1.36
N ALA A 103 14.27 -4.57 2.62
CA ALA A 103 15.43 -4.73 3.48
C ALA A 103 15.79 -6.22 3.76
N MET A 104 14.78 -7.09 3.89
CA MET A 104 14.96 -8.55 4.02
C MET A 104 15.49 -9.17 2.72
N ARG A 105 14.95 -8.74 1.57
CA ARG A 105 15.37 -9.21 0.24
C ARG A 105 16.83 -8.85 -0.06
N ASP A 106 17.25 -7.66 0.34
CA ASP A 106 18.59 -7.13 0.10
C ASP A 106 19.61 -7.60 1.17
N GLY A 107 19.15 -8.35 2.19
CA GLY A 107 20.00 -8.93 3.24
C GLY A 107 20.50 -7.92 4.28
N SER A 108 19.90 -6.73 4.32
CA SER A 108 20.29 -5.60 5.17
C SER A 108 19.63 -5.57 6.56
N ALA A 109 18.60 -6.38 6.79
CA ALA A 109 17.95 -6.54 8.08
C ALA A 109 18.10 -7.97 8.61
N PRO A 110 18.31 -8.18 9.92
CA PRO A 110 18.13 -9.50 10.51
C PRO A 110 16.70 -9.96 10.20
N ALA A 111 16.57 -11.22 9.76
CA ALA A 111 15.28 -11.84 9.49
C ALA A 111 14.53 -12.10 10.81
N ASP A 112 14.15 -11.03 11.52
CA ASP A 112 13.14 -11.09 12.57
C ASP A 112 11.80 -11.22 11.86
N LEU A 113 11.48 -12.47 11.51
CA LEU A 113 10.13 -12.88 11.16
C LEU A 113 9.22 -12.49 12.32
N PRO A 114 8.12 -11.77 12.09
CA PRO A 114 7.22 -11.41 13.17
C PRO A 114 6.58 -12.67 13.77
N ASP A 115 6.46 -12.72 15.10
CA ASP A 115 6.02 -13.85 15.94
C ASP A 115 4.59 -14.40 15.68
N TRP A 116 3.94 -14.09 14.56
CA TRP A 116 2.57 -14.53 14.24
C TRP A 116 2.49 -15.57 13.10
N LEU A 117 3.46 -16.48 13.03
CA LEU A 117 3.31 -17.76 12.32
C LEU A 117 2.73 -18.84 13.23
#